data_AF-A0A7C5P0Z7-F1
#
_entry.id   AF-A0A7C5P0Z7-F1
#
_cell.length_a   1.000
_cell.length_b   1.000
_cell.length_c   1.000
_cell.angle_alpha   90.00
_cell.angle_beta   90.00
_cell.angle_gamma   90.00
#
_symmetry.space_group_name_H-M   'P 1'
#
loop_
_entity.id
_entity.type
_entity.pdbx_description
1 polymer ?
#
loop_
_entity_poly.entity_id
_entity_poly.type
_entity_poly.pdbx_seq_one_letter_code
_entity_poly.pdbx_strand_id
1 'polypeptide(L)'
;MKTLGITALVPPEIVFACGFKPFDLNNIVPTSTTRPKNKLCAWTAIWREQIMNGELDLDSLVVVAGGDCHNALVDGQRAAEKIPAFYLFYPFDGNKEYLKSQFERLSLFLGGIIDPGIMKTVKSVKENLMKLDQLRSQGVISSELGFQYLISGCDLQSDPTAFKEELSRIPRERGGDLASMHRVALIGVPPIHHDFHREAERLGLHIVFDEMPFEFI
;
A
#
# COMPACT_ATOMS: atom_id res chain seq x y z
N MET A 1 -0.40 -2.93 -20.30
CA MET A 1 0.24 -1.98 -19.36
C MET A 1 1.25 -2.76 -18.55
N LYS A 2 2.40 -2.17 -18.27
CA LYS A 2 3.47 -2.79 -17.48
C LYS A 2 3.10 -2.80 -16.00
N THR A 3 3.49 -3.86 -15.29
CA THR A 3 3.29 -4.00 -13.84
C THR A 3 4.51 -3.46 -13.11
N LEU A 4 4.29 -2.46 -12.26
CA LEU A 4 5.32 -1.85 -11.42
C LEU A 4 5.17 -2.37 -9.99
N GLY A 5 6.14 -3.13 -9.51
CA GLY A 5 6.25 -3.40 -8.08
C GLY A 5 6.55 -2.10 -7.34
N ILE A 6 5.79 -1.80 -6.30
CA ILE A 6 6.06 -0.65 -5.43
C ILE A 6 6.20 -1.12 -4.00
N THR A 7 7.01 -0.42 -3.22
CA THR A 7 6.93 -0.49 -1.75
C THR A 7 5.99 0.59 -1.23
N ALA A 8 5.71 0.56 0.08
CA ALA A 8 4.84 1.53 0.74
C ALA A 8 5.24 2.99 0.40
N LEU A 9 4.24 3.87 0.32
CA LEU A 9 4.39 5.31 0.11
C LEU A 9 5.00 5.75 -1.24
N VAL A 10 5.03 4.91 -2.28
CA VAL A 10 5.24 5.41 -3.65
C VAL A 10 3.95 6.12 -4.11
N PRO A 11 4.00 7.34 -4.68
CA PRO A 11 2.79 8.06 -5.08
C PRO A 11 2.10 7.38 -6.28
N PRO A 12 0.94 6.69 -6.10
CA PRO A 12 0.25 6.01 -7.19
C PRO A 12 -0.18 6.95 -8.31
N GLU A 13 -0.42 8.23 -7.99
CA GLU A 13 -0.77 9.29 -8.95
C GLU A 13 0.23 9.35 -10.10
N ILE A 14 1.53 9.32 -9.78
CA ILE A 14 2.60 9.39 -10.78
C ILE A 14 2.68 8.07 -11.56
N VAL A 15 2.55 6.94 -10.88
CA VAL A 15 2.63 5.61 -11.50
C VAL A 15 1.53 5.43 -12.54
N PHE A 16 0.28 5.71 -12.16
CA PHE A 16 -0.87 5.64 -13.07
C PHE A 16 -0.74 6.66 -14.21
N ALA A 17 -0.29 7.88 -13.92
CA ALA A 17 -0.12 8.90 -14.95
C ALA A 17 0.94 8.56 -16.00
N CYS A 18 1.90 7.69 -15.67
CA CYS A 18 2.90 7.15 -16.61
C CYS A 18 2.41 5.88 -17.33
N GLY A 19 1.17 5.42 -17.10
CA GLY A 19 0.60 4.25 -17.77
C GLY A 19 1.03 2.89 -17.20
N PHE A 20 1.54 2.86 -15.96
CA PHE A 20 1.89 1.64 -15.25
C PHE A 20 0.76 1.20 -14.31
N LYS A 21 0.74 -0.10 -14.01
CA LYS A 21 -0.11 -0.71 -12.99
C LYS A 21 0.73 -0.88 -11.71
N PRO A 22 0.52 -0.08 -10.65
CA PRO A 22 1.18 -0.31 -9.38
C PRO A 22 0.68 -1.60 -8.75
N PHE A 23 1.60 -2.32 -8.12
CA PHE A 23 1.35 -3.49 -7.30
C PHE A 23 2.17 -3.36 -6.02
N ASP A 24 1.53 -3.10 -4.88
CA ASP A 24 2.26 -2.97 -3.62
C ASP A 24 2.71 -4.35 -3.14
N LEU A 25 4.02 -4.52 -3.05
CA LEU A 25 4.68 -5.74 -2.61
C LEU A 25 4.41 -6.07 -1.13
N ASN A 26 3.88 -5.13 -0.35
CA ASN A 26 3.45 -5.39 1.02
C ASN A 26 2.11 -6.15 1.06
N ASN A 27 1.25 -6.02 0.04
CA ASN A 27 -0.06 -6.66 0.02
C ASN A 27 0.01 -8.20 0.00
N ILE A 28 1.12 -8.78 -0.50
CA ILE A 28 1.36 -10.22 -0.53
C ILE A 28 1.93 -10.76 0.79
N VAL A 29 2.50 -9.91 1.65
CA VAL A 29 3.28 -10.37 2.81
C VAL A 29 2.42 -11.13 3.82
N PRO A 30 1.21 -10.67 4.22
CA PRO A 30 0.39 -11.37 5.20
C PRO A 30 -0.09 -12.76 4.76
N THR A 31 -0.15 -13.03 3.46
CA THR A 31 -0.64 -14.28 2.86
C THR A 31 0.49 -15.15 2.30
N SER A 32 1.73 -14.66 2.33
CA SER A 32 2.88 -15.37 1.78
C SER A 32 3.25 -16.60 2.62
N THR A 33 3.61 -17.69 1.94
CA THR A 33 4.20 -18.89 2.56
C THR A 33 5.73 -18.85 2.57
N THR A 34 6.33 -17.82 1.98
CA THR A 34 7.77 -17.63 1.89
C THR A 34 8.38 -17.39 3.27
N ARG A 35 9.35 -18.22 3.65
CA ARG A 35 10.06 -18.09 4.93
C ARG A 35 11.45 -17.48 4.71
N PRO A 36 11.67 -16.20 5.04
CA PRO A 36 12.96 -15.56 4.83
C PRO A 36 14.02 -16.19 5.75
N LYS A 37 15.17 -16.57 5.18
CA LYS A 37 16.18 -17.36 5.87
C LYS A 37 16.96 -16.60 6.96
N ASN A 38 17.22 -15.30 6.76
CA ASN A 38 18.02 -14.46 7.68
C ASN A 38 17.84 -12.95 7.37
N LYS A 39 16.90 -12.24 8.00
CA LYS A 39 16.82 -10.77 7.99
C LYS A 39 16.05 -10.24 9.21
N LEU A 40 16.31 -8.96 9.54
CA LEU A 40 15.65 -8.24 10.63
C LEU A 40 14.16 -7.98 10.36
N CYS A 41 13.78 -7.63 9.14
CA CYS A 41 12.38 -7.34 8.76
C CYS A 41 11.83 -8.44 7.84
N ALA A 42 10.75 -9.10 8.27
CA ALA A 42 10.09 -10.13 7.47
C ALA A 42 9.34 -9.55 6.26
N TRP A 43 8.76 -8.34 6.38
CA TRP A 43 8.05 -7.67 5.28
C TRP A 43 8.91 -7.52 4.04
N THR A 44 10.10 -6.92 4.19
CA THR A 44 11.00 -6.68 3.06
C THR A 44 11.69 -7.94 2.56
N ALA A 45 11.96 -8.87 3.48
CA ALA A 45 12.60 -10.12 3.12
C ALA A 45 11.69 -11.04 2.30
N ILE A 46 10.37 -11.05 2.57
CA ILE A 46 9.41 -11.90 1.84
C ILE A 46 9.35 -11.50 0.37
N TRP A 47 9.00 -10.24 0.06
CA TRP A 47 8.89 -9.83 -1.34
C TRP A 47 10.24 -9.91 -2.06
N ARG A 48 11.36 -9.66 -1.37
CA ARG A 48 12.69 -9.86 -1.96
C ARG A 48 12.90 -11.30 -2.40
N GLU A 49 12.65 -12.29 -1.54
CA GLU A 49 12.82 -13.70 -1.88
C GLU A 49 11.92 -14.09 -3.06
N GLN A 50 10.66 -13.62 -3.06
CA GLN A 50 9.73 -13.91 -4.17
C GLN A 50 10.22 -13.33 -5.50
N ILE A 51 10.75 -12.09 -5.51
CA ILE A 51 11.38 -11.51 -6.71
C ILE A 51 12.60 -12.33 -7.13
N MET A 52 13.47 -12.70 -6.18
CA MET A 52 14.71 -13.42 -6.47
C MET A 52 14.45 -14.83 -7.04
N ASN A 53 13.35 -15.46 -6.63
CA ASN A 53 12.92 -16.77 -7.11
C ASN A 53 12.09 -16.69 -8.41
N GLY A 54 11.74 -15.49 -8.87
CA GLY A 54 10.88 -15.31 -10.06
C GLY A 54 9.41 -15.67 -9.81
N GLU A 55 8.94 -15.54 -8.57
CA GLU A 55 7.55 -15.81 -8.17
C GLU A 55 6.61 -14.63 -8.47
N LEU A 56 7.16 -13.43 -8.72
CA LEU A 56 6.40 -12.23 -9.07
C LEU A 56 6.69 -11.80 -10.51
N ASP A 57 5.62 -11.54 -11.28
CA ASP A 57 5.70 -11.03 -12.65
C ASP A 57 5.67 -9.49 -12.65
N LEU A 58 6.86 -8.89 -12.59
CA LEU A 58 7.07 -7.44 -12.49
C LEU A 58 7.99 -6.96 -13.61
N ASP A 59 7.62 -5.86 -14.28
CA ASP A 59 8.46 -5.23 -15.30
C ASP A 59 9.57 -4.38 -14.69
N SER A 60 9.30 -3.77 -13.53
CA SER A 60 10.22 -2.92 -12.79
C SER A 60 9.77 -2.73 -11.34
N LEU A 61 10.62 -2.10 -10.55
CA LEU A 61 10.45 -1.89 -9.11
C LEU A 61 10.69 -0.42 -8.73
N VAL A 62 9.87 0.12 -7.83
CA VAL A 62 10.17 1.35 -7.10
C VAL A 62 10.25 1.05 -5.62
N VAL A 63 11.38 1.39 -5.01
CA VAL A 63 11.65 1.20 -3.58
C VAL A 63 11.73 2.57 -2.92
N VAL A 64 10.93 2.79 -1.88
CA VAL A 64 11.14 3.90 -0.96
C VAL A 64 12.36 3.57 -0.11
N ALA A 65 13.45 4.28 -0.37
CA ALA A 65 14.79 3.98 0.13
C ALA A 65 15.29 4.98 1.19
N GLY A 66 14.59 6.11 1.35
CA GLY A 66 14.86 7.10 2.39
C GLY A 66 13.56 7.74 2.86
N GLY A 67 13.49 8.00 4.17
CA GLY A 67 12.26 8.37 4.87
C GLY A 67 11.39 7.18 5.30
N ASP A 68 11.80 5.95 4.96
CA ASP A 68 11.23 4.68 5.44
C ASP A 68 12.34 3.82 6.10
N CYS A 69 12.16 2.51 6.24
CA CYS A 69 13.11 1.60 6.86
C CYS A 69 14.37 1.34 5.99
N HIS A 70 15.53 1.25 6.65
CA HIS A 70 16.80 0.92 5.97
C HIS A 70 16.79 -0.48 5.32
N ASN A 71 15.97 -1.41 5.83
CA ASN A 71 15.86 -2.76 5.27
C ASN A 71 15.29 -2.75 3.85
N ALA A 72 14.37 -1.83 3.53
CA ALA A 72 13.79 -1.70 2.19
C ALA A 72 14.88 -1.38 1.15
N LEU A 73 15.82 -0.48 1.48
CA LEU A 73 16.96 -0.18 0.61
C LEU A 73 17.83 -1.42 0.36
N VAL A 74 18.22 -2.15 1.41
CA VAL A 74 19.09 -3.33 1.29
C VAL A 74 18.41 -4.44 0.49
N ASP A 75 17.13 -4.71 0.77
CA ASP A 75 16.38 -5.75 0.07
C ASP A 75 16.02 -5.33 -1.35
N GLY A 76 15.79 -4.04 -1.59
CA GLY A 76 15.61 -3.43 -2.90
C GLY A 76 16.85 -3.55 -3.78
N GLN A 77 18.04 -3.31 -3.22
CA GLN A 77 19.32 -3.54 -3.91
C GLN A 77 19.48 -4.99 -4.35
N ARG A 78 19.06 -5.94 -3.52
CA ARG A 78 19.12 -7.35 -3.88
C ARG A 78 18.11 -7.69 -4.99
N ALA A 79 16.88 -7.20 -4.89
CA ALA A 79 15.84 -7.38 -5.91
C ALA A 79 16.24 -6.75 -7.27
N ALA A 80 16.98 -5.65 -7.24
CA ALA A 80 17.47 -4.96 -8.44
C ALA A 80 18.45 -5.79 -9.30
N GLU A 81 18.97 -6.92 -8.79
CA GLU A 81 19.73 -7.88 -9.57
C GLU A 81 18.87 -8.66 -10.60
N LYS A 82 17.54 -8.65 -10.43
CA LYS A 82 16.58 -9.38 -11.28
C LYS A 82 15.69 -8.47 -12.11
N ILE A 83 15.31 -7.32 -11.57
CA ILE A 83 14.38 -6.38 -12.22
C ILE A 83 14.89 -4.94 -12.13
N PRO A 84 14.66 -4.09 -13.14
CA PRO A 84 15.05 -2.67 -13.08
C PRO A 84 14.40 -1.98 -11.88
N ALA A 85 15.20 -1.27 -11.07
CA ALA A 85 14.73 -0.62 -9.86
C ALA A 85 15.03 0.89 -9.83
N PHE A 86 14.08 1.66 -9.32
CA PHE A 86 14.25 3.06 -8.97
C PHE A 86 14.12 3.23 -7.45
N TYR A 87 14.96 4.10 -6.88
CA TYR A 87 14.98 4.36 -5.44
C TYR A 87 14.45 5.77 -5.17
N LEU A 88 13.30 5.84 -4.51
CA LEU A 88 12.64 7.07 -4.12
C LEU A 88 13.10 7.48 -2.71
N PHE A 89 13.52 8.73 -2.55
CA PHE A 89 13.98 9.25 -1.26
C PHE A 89 13.09 10.42 -0.79
N TYR A 90 12.43 10.26 0.35
CA TYR A 90 11.80 11.38 1.04
C TYR A 90 12.86 12.18 1.82
N PRO A 91 12.87 13.52 1.73
CA PRO A 91 13.82 14.36 2.45
C PRO A 91 13.53 14.37 3.96
N PHE A 92 14.55 14.15 4.78
CA PHE A 92 14.42 14.22 6.24
C PHE A 92 14.17 15.64 6.77
N ASP A 93 14.60 16.67 6.02
CA ASP A 93 14.49 18.08 6.37
C ASP A 93 13.25 18.76 5.75
N GLY A 94 12.39 17.99 5.06
CA GLY A 94 11.20 18.51 4.40
C GLY A 94 11.48 19.37 3.15
N ASN A 95 12.67 19.27 2.56
CA ASN A 95 13.06 20.02 1.37
C ASN A 95 12.15 19.74 0.16
N LYS A 96 11.32 20.71 -0.21
CA LYS A 96 10.30 20.55 -1.25
C LYS A 96 10.89 20.44 -2.65
N GLU A 97 11.96 21.17 -2.92
CA GLU A 97 12.67 21.14 -4.20
C GLU A 97 13.32 19.78 -4.44
N TYR A 98 13.93 19.20 -3.40
CA TYR A 98 14.47 17.85 -3.45
C TYR A 98 13.36 16.84 -3.72
N LEU A 99 12.25 16.87 -2.95
CA LEU A 99 11.12 15.96 -3.15
C LEU A 99 10.56 16.07 -4.58
N LYS A 100 10.39 17.29 -5.08
CA LYS A 100 9.94 17.53 -6.46
C LYS A 100 10.89 16.88 -7.47
N SER A 101 12.20 17.03 -7.29
CA SER A 101 13.20 16.39 -8.16
C SER A 101 13.13 14.86 -8.14
N GLN A 102 12.77 14.26 -7.01
CA GLN A 102 12.58 12.81 -6.89
C GLN A 102 11.37 12.34 -7.70
N PHE A 103 10.27 13.08 -7.66
CA PHE A 103 9.07 12.80 -8.44
C PHE A 103 9.28 12.99 -9.95
N GLU A 104 10.02 14.03 -10.35
CA GLU A 104 10.40 14.24 -11.76
C GLU A 104 11.27 13.08 -12.28
N ARG A 105 12.25 12.63 -11.49
CA ARG A 105 13.10 11.48 -11.84
C ARG A 105 12.34 10.17 -11.88
N LEU A 106 11.39 9.96 -10.96
CA LEU A 106 10.49 8.80 -10.96
C LEU A 106 9.65 8.78 -12.25
N SER A 107 9.05 9.92 -12.62
CA SER A 107 8.30 10.05 -13.87
C SER A 107 9.16 9.71 -15.08
N LEU A 108 10.39 10.23 -15.16
CA LEU A 108 11.32 9.91 -16.24
C LEU A 108 11.71 8.42 -16.28
N PHE A 109 11.94 7.79 -15.13
CA PHE A 109 12.21 6.34 -15.04
C PHE A 109 11.03 5.52 -15.59
N LEU A 110 9.80 5.99 -15.37
CA LEU A 110 8.58 5.38 -15.89
C LEU A 110 8.23 5.83 -17.32
N GLY A 111 9.12 6.52 -18.03
CA GLY A 111 8.91 6.93 -19.42
C GLY A 111 8.09 8.23 -19.59
N GLY A 112 7.80 8.94 -18.51
CA GLY A 112 7.11 10.23 -18.50
C GLY A 112 5.59 10.11 -18.33
N ILE A 113 4.98 11.21 -17.88
CA ILE A 113 3.52 11.32 -17.73
C ILE A 113 2.85 11.36 -19.11
N ILE A 114 1.92 10.42 -19.33
CA ILE A 114 1.11 10.32 -20.55
C ILE A 114 -0.36 10.67 -20.31
N ASP A 115 -0.86 10.52 -19.08
CA ASP A 115 -2.22 10.89 -18.68
C ASP A 115 -2.21 11.62 -17.32
N PRO A 116 -2.06 12.95 -17.29
CA PRO A 116 -2.16 13.71 -16.05
C PRO A 116 -3.60 13.74 -15.48
N GLY A 117 -4.62 13.40 -16.28
CA GLY A 117 -6.02 13.40 -15.86
C GLY A 117 -6.32 12.34 -14.79
N ILE A 118 -5.63 11.20 -14.85
CA ILE A 118 -5.81 10.09 -13.92
C ILE A 118 -5.51 10.48 -12.46
N MET A 119 -4.66 11.49 -12.22
CA MET A 119 -4.37 11.98 -10.87
C MET A 119 -5.61 12.49 -10.15
N LYS A 120 -6.57 13.08 -10.89
CA LYS A 120 -7.87 13.49 -10.32
C LYS A 120 -8.73 12.29 -9.94
N THR A 121 -8.67 11.22 -10.73
CA THR A 121 -9.34 9.94 -10.42
C THR A 121 -8.76 9.35 -9.14
N VAL A 122 -7.43 9.21 -9.06
CA VAL A 122 -6.71 8.72 -7.88
C VAL A 122 -7.08 9.53 -6.62
N LYS A 123 -7.04 10.87 -6.71
CA LYS A 123 -7.49 11.74 -5.61
C LYS A 123 -8.93 11.45 -5.18
N SER A 124 -9.85 11.33 -6.14
CA SER A 124 -11.25 11.03 -5.83
C SER A 124 -11.44 9.66 -5.18
N VAL A 125 -10.58 8.69 -5.48
CA VAL A 125 -10.58 7.37 -4.84
C VAL A 125 -10.11 7.49 -3.39
N LYS A 126 -9.00 8.20 -3.15
CA LYS A 126 -8.48 8.47 -1.81
C LYS A 126 -9.49 9.19 -0.91
N GLU A 127 -10.19 10.20 -1.45
CA GLU A 127 -11.31 10.85 -0.74
C GLU A 127 -12.46 9.87 -0.38
N ASN A 128 -12.68 8.82 -1.17
CA ASN A 128 -13.65 7.78 -0.85
C ASN A 128 -13.12 6.81 0.21
N LEU A 129 -11.82 6.49 0.20
CA LEU A 129 -11.17 5.70 1.24
C LEU A 129 -11.19 6.41 2.59
N MET A 130 -10.95 7.72 2.65
CA MET A 130 -11.11 8.51 3.87
C MET A 130 -12.53 8.42 4.45
N LYS A 131 -13.55 8.41 3.60
CA LYS A 131 -14.95 8.21 4.04
C LYS A 131 -15.17 6.78 4.54
N LEU A 132 -14.55 5.79 3.89
CA LEU A 132 -14.62 4.40 4.32
C LEU A 132 -13.97 4.21 5.70
N ASP A 133 -12.82 4.83 5.95
CA ASP A 133 -12.17 4.84 7.26
C ASP A 133 -13.05 5.52 8.32
N GLN A 134 -13.71 6.63 7.96
CA GLN A 134 -14.69 7.26 8.85
C GLN A 134 -15.85 6.31 9.19
N LEU A 135 -16.39 5.56 8.22
CA LEU A 135 -17.46 4.58 8.46
C LEU A 135 -16.98 3.44 9.38
N ARG A 136 -15.76 2.95 9.20
CA ARG A 136 -15.13 1.96 10.09
C ARG A 136 -15.00 2.49 11.50
N SER A 137 -14.50 3.72 11.65
CA SER A 137 -14.36 4.38 12.95
C SER A 137 -15.71 4.55 13.67
N GLN A 138 -16.81 4.64 12.93
CA GLN A 138 -18.18 4.73 13.46
C GLN A 138 -18.84 3.37 13.75
N GLY A 139 -18.14 2.26 13.48
CA GLY A 139 -18.67 0.91 13.62
C GLY A 139 -19.73 0.57 12.57
N VAL A 140 -19.69 1.22 11.40
CA VAL A 140 -20.61 0.91 10.29
C VAL A 140 -20.10 -0.29 9.50
N ILE A 141 -18.79 -0.37 9.26
CA ILE A 141 -18.13 -1.50 8.59
C ILE A 141 -17.15 -2.18 9.55
N SER A 142 -16.83 -3.44 9.27
CA SER A 142 -15.87 -4.22 10.04
C SER A 142 -14.43 -3.69 9.89
N SER A 143 -13.61 -4.01 10.89
CA SER A 143 -12.16 -3.85 10.94
C SER A 143 -11.49 -4.51 9.74
N GLU A 144 -11.89 -5.75 9.42
CA GLU A 144 -11.35 -6.52 8.30
C GLU A 144 -11.67 -5.85 6.95
N LEU A 145 -12.93 -5.47 6.73
CA LEU A 145 -13.34 -4.83 5.48
C LEU A 145 -12.62 -3.49 5.31
N GLY A 146 -12.57 -2.69 6.38
CA GLY A 146 -11.82 -1.44 6.38
C GLY A 146 -10.36 -1.65 6.02
N PHE A 147 -9.66 -2.54 6.72
CA PHE A 147 -8.25 -2.82 6.45
C PHE A 147 -8.01 -3.26 5.00
N GLN A 148 -8.82 -4.18 4.48
CA GLN A 148 -8.69 -4.71 3.11
C GLN A 148 -8.70 -3.60 2.03
N TYR A 149 -9.55 -2.58 2.18
CA TYR A 149 -9.62 -1.50 1.21
C TYR A 149 -8.62 -0.37 1.48
N LEU A 150 -8.39 -0.02 2.76
CA LEU A 150 -7.50 1.07 3.12
C LEU A 150 -6.03 0.73 2.82
N ILE A 151 -5.62 -0.54 3.02
CA ILE A 151 -4.27 -0.98 2.69
C ILE A 151 -3.98 -0.85 1.18
N SER A 152 -5.00 -1.00 0.33
CA SER A 152 -4.90 -0.75 -1.11
C SER A 152 -4.83 0.73 -1.49
N GLY A 153 -4.78 1.69 -0.55
CA GLY A 153 -4.65 3.12 -0.88
C GLY A 153 -3.37 3.47 -1.66
N CYS A 154 -2.32 2.65 -1.50
CA CYS A 154 -1.02 2.80 -2.15
C CYS A 154 -0.99 2.34 -3.61
N ASP A 155 -1.80 1.36 -4.01
CA ASP A 155 -1.80 0.77 -5.35
C ASP A 155 -3.17 0.77 -6.04
N LEU A 156 -4.23 1.11 -5.32
CA LEU A 156 -5.63 1.14 -5.75
C LEU A 156 -6.03 -0.12 -6.53
N GLN A 157 -5.53 -1.29 -6.09
CA GLN A 157 -5.72 -2.58 -6.76
C GLN A 157 -5.38 -2.56 -8.25
N SER A 158 -4.36 -1.77 -8.64
CA SER A 158 -3.88 -1.60 -10.00
C SER A 158 -4.86 -0.96 -11.01
N ASP A 159 -6.08 -0.59 -10.59
CA ASP A 159 -7.09 0.08 -11.43
C ASP A 159 -7.95 1.04 -10.60
N PRO A 160 -7.66 2.36 -10.62
CA PRO A 160 -8.37 3.32 -9.79
C PRO A 160 -9.82 3.52 -10.25
N THR A 161 -10.17 3.19 -11.50
CA THR A 161 -11.55 3.33 -11.98
C THR A 161 -12.40 2.17 -11.47
N ALA A 162 -11.90 0.94 -11.66
CA ALA A 162 -12.57 -0.25 -11.15
C ALA A 162 -12.67 -0.23 -9.62
N PHE A 163 -11.58 0.13 -8.93
CA PHE A 163 -11.55 0.20 -7.47
C PHE A 163 -12.52 1.26 -6.92
N LYS A 164 -12.67 2.41 -7.60
CA LYS A 164 -13.69 3.40 -7.24
C LYS A 164 -15.11 2.86 -7.38
N GLU A 165 -15.38 2.10 -8.44
CA GLU A 165 -16.69 1.48 -8.65
C GLU A 165 -16.98 0.42 -7.57
N GLU A 166 -15.98 -0.36 -7.21
CA GLU A 166 -16.07 -1.35 -6.13
C GLU A 166 -16.37 -0.69 -4.76
N LEU A 167 -15.63 0.37 -4.40
CA LEU A 167 -15.88 1.15 -3.17
C LEU A 167 -17.32 1.69 -3.09
N SER A 168 -17.95 1.99 -4.23
CA SER A 168 -19.33 2.49 -4.27
C SER A 168 -20.37 1.43 -3.92
N ARG A 169 -20.01 0.14 -4.04
CA ARG A 169 -20.90 -1.01 -3.80
C ARG A 169 -20.81 -1.53 -2.37
N ILE A 170 -19.86 -1.03 -1.56
CA ILE A 170 -19.71 -1.44 -0.17
C ILE A 170 -20.99 -1.10 0.61
N PRO A 171 -21.66 -2.09 1.23
CA PRO A 171 -22.82 -1.84 2.07
C PRO A 171 -22.47 -0.90 3.22
N ARG A 172 -23.32 0.09 3.47
CA ARG A 172 -23.14 1.10 4.53
C ARG A 172 -24.08 0.89 5.71
N GLU A 173 -24.52 -0.34 5.90
CA GLU A 173 -25.44 -0.69 6.97
C GLU A 173 -24.65 -0.99 8.25
N ARG A 174 -25.11 -0.47 9.38
CA ARG A 174 -24.49 -0.76 10.68
C ARG A 174 -24.56 -2.25 10.96
N GLY A 175 -23.41 -2.90 11.09
CA GLY A 175 -23.32 -4.21 11.75
C GLY A 175 -23.75 -4.05 13.21
N GLY A 176 -24.86 -4.69 13.59
CA GLY A 176 -25.49 -4.49 14.91
C GLY A 176 -24.57 -4.79 16.10
N ASP A 177 -23.61 -5.71 15.95
CA ASP A 177 -22.72 -6.13 17.02
C ASP A 177 -21.44 -5.27 17.14
N LEU A 178 -21.08 -4.49 16.10
CA LEU A 178 -19.85 -3.68 16.12
C LEU A 178 -19.90 -2.54 17.15
N ALA A 179 -21.11 -2.07 17.48
CA ALA A 179 -21.31 -1.02 18.47
C ALA A 179 -21.05 -1.49 19.92
N SER A 180 -21.06 -2.80 20.17
CA SER A 180 -20.84 -3.39 21.51
C SER A 180 -19.37 -3.70 21.80
N MET A 181 -18.51 -3.73 20.75
CA MET A 181 -17.11 -4.12 20.83
C MET A 181 -16.19 -3.04 21.45
N HIS A 182 -15.07 -3.48 22.00
CA HIS A 182 -14.01 -2.60 22.48
C HIS A 182 -13.27 -1.97 21.31
N ARG A 183 -13.28 -0.63 21.26
CA ARG A 183 -12.63 0.14 20.20
C ARG A 183 -11.14 0.25 20.46
N VAL A 184 -10.32 -0.19 19.52
CA VAL A 184 -8.86 -0.16 19.62
C VAL A 184 -8.23 0.50 18.39
N ALA A 185 -7.04 1.05 18.56
CA ALA A 185 -6.21 1.56 17.48
C ALA A 185 -5.00 0.65 17.29
N LEU A 186 -4.72 0.27 16.04
CA LEU A 186 -3.51 -0.45 15.68
C LEU A 186 -2.45 0.56 15.23
N ILE A 187 -1.36 0.66 15.98
CA ILE A 187 -0.25 1.58 15.72
C ILE A 187 0.93 0.78 15.21
N GLY A 188 1.55 1.25 14.13
CA GLY A 188 2.66 0.64 13.42
C GLY A 188 2.24 -0.19 12.21
N VAL A 189 3.17 -1.06 11.81
CA VAL A 189 2.96 -2.03 10.72
C VAL A 189 2.05 -3.15 11.23
N PRO A 190 1.01 -3.57 10.48
CA PRO A 190 0.12 -4.64 10.91
C PRO A 190 0.90 -5.96 11.10
N PRO A 191 0.41 -6.89 11.93
CA PRO A 191 0.98 -8.22 12.03
C PRO A 191 0.98 -8.95 10.68
N ILE A 192 2.02 -9.74 10.41
CA ILE A 192 2.08 -10.62 9.24
C ILE A 192 1.18 -11.83 9.50
N HIS A 193 -0.13 -11.61 9.40
CA HIS A 193 -1.16 -12.63 9.60
C HIS A 193 -2.41 -12.27 8.80
N HIS A 194 -2.78 -13.11 7.85
CA HIS A 194 -3.80 -12.82 6.83
C HIS A 194 -5.18 -12.41 7.34
N ASP A 195 -5.60 -12.88 8.52
CA ASP A 195 -6.92 -12.65 9.12
C ASP A 195 -6.85 -11.95 10.48
N PHE A 196 -5.76 -11.23 10.78
CA PHE A 196 -5.56 -10.55 12.08
C PHE A 196 -6.76 -9.70 12.51
N HIS A 197 -7.27 -8.85 11.64
CA HIS A 197 -8.42 -7.97 11.93
C HIS A 197 -9.69 -8.76 12.22
N ARG A 198 -9.92 -9.86 11.50
CA ARG A 198 -11.06 -10.75 11.73
C ARG A 198 -10.97 -11.44 13.08
N GLU A 199 -9.79 -11.94 13.44
CA GLU A 199 -9.58 -12.58 14.74
C GLU A 199 -9.70 -11.59 15.90
N ALA A 200 -9.26 -10.34 15.72
CA ALA A 200 -9.48 -9.28 16.70
C ALA A 200 -10.98 -9.04 16.95
N GLU A 201 -11.79 -8.96 15.89
CA GLU A 201 -13.25 -8.81 16.00
C GLU A 201 -13.91 -9.99 16.70
N ARG A 202 -13.46 -11.23 16.43
CA ARG A 202 -13.95 -12.43 17.15
C ARG A 202 -13.67 -12.39 18.64
N LEU A 203 -12.63 -11.67 19.06
CA LEU A 203 -12.29 -11.43 20.46
C LEU A 203 -13.02 -10.22 21.06
N GLY A 204 -13.94 -9.60 20.32
CA GLY A 204 -14.70 -8.43 20.75
C GLY A 204 -13.92 -7.11 20.64
N LEU A 205 -12.85 -7.08 19.82
CA LEU A 205 -12.07 -5.87 19.55
C LEU A 205 -12.39 -5.33 18.16
N HIS A 206 -12.87 -4.08 18.09
CA HIS A 206 -13.08 -3.37 16.83
C HIS A 206 -11.91 -2.42 16.59
N ILE A 207 -11.07 -2.74 15.60
CA ILE A 207 -9.95 -1.88 15.16
C ILE A 207 -10.52 -0.72 14.35
N VAL A 208 -10.63 0.43 15.00
CA VAL A 208 -11.24 1.65 14.44
C VAL A 208 -10.25 2.56 13.74
N PHE A 209 -8.95 2.29 13.89
CA PHE A 209 -7.85 3.03 13.30
C PHE A 209 -6.67 2.09 13.07
N ASP A 210 -6.03 2.19 11.90
CA ASP A 210 -4.76 1.53 11.59
C ASP A 210 -3.80 2.60 11.07
N GLU A 211 -2.64 2.76 11.71
CA GLU A 211 -1.67 3.80 11.34
C GLU A 211 -1.16 3.62 9.91
N MET A 212 -0.66 2.44 9.53
CA MET A 212 -0.09 2.23 8.19
C MET A 212 -1.10 2.46 7.04
N PRO A 213 -2.29 1.82 7.00
CA PRO A 213 -3.30 2.10 5.97
C PRO A 213 -3.75 3.56 5.95
N PHE A 214 -3.76 4.25 7.10
CA PHE A 214 -4.12 5.67 7.15
C PHE A 214 -3.08 6.56 6.44
N GLU A 215 -1.80 6.19 6.43
CA GLU A 215 -0.77 6.89 5.66
C GLU A 215 -0.94 6.74 4.13
N PHE A 216 -1.82 5.84 3.66
CA PHE A 216 -2.03 5.58 2.23
C PHE A 216 -3.21 6.34 1.61
N ILE A 217 -4.06 6.98 2.44
CA ILE A 217 -5.34 7.57 2.01
C ILE A 217 -5.37 9.10 2.06
#